data_AF-A0A090R0M0-F1
#
_entry.id   AF-A0A090R0M0-F1
#
_cell.length_a   1.000
_cell.length_b   1.000
_cell.length_c   1.000
_cell.angle_alpha   90.00
_cell.angle_beta   90.00
_cell.angle_gamma   90.00
#
_symmetry.space_group_name_H-M   'P 1'
#
loop_
_entity.id
_entity.type
_entity.pdbx_description
1 polymer ?
#
loop_
_entity_poly.entity_id
_entity_poly.type
_entity_poly.pdbx_seq_one_letter_code
_entity_poly.pdbx_strand_id
1 'polypeptide(L)'
;MITLDLWFGDIQDCMPQVWTDEQGIVDAWFLDGFAPSKNPEMWSQSLFDGMAKLARTDCTVATFTAAGFVRRGLMDAGFTMRKAKGFGKKREMLAGHIAERQYGSNVKPWYTRRAANIDSVAIIGGGVGSATTALALARRGIRTTLYCADALPAEGASGNRQGAVYPLLNGVNDALSRFFAPAFVFARQFVDQAAANNEKAGTTFDYDWCGVTQLAWDDNAAKKLGNMLDGGFPDALIRSLNVEETEQVTGVETGFHSVNYPLGGWLCPQALTRALIQQAQQTGMLMLHTECEIKQITQDADQQWQLTDQHGQQSVHSAVVVANGHRFAELTQTQAIPAYSVRGQVSHIPTNAALSN
;
A
#
# COMPACT_ATOMS: atom_id res chain seq x y z
N MET A 1 0.96 -13.82 9.88
CA MET A 1 1.11 -12.98 8.65
C MET A 1 2.57 -12.58 8.57
N ILE A 2 3.18 -12.65 7.38
CA ILE A 2 4.54 -12.14 7.14
C ILE A 2 4.40 -11.01 6.11
N THR A 3 5.03 -9.87 6.37
CA THR A 3 5.13 -8.74 5.45
C THR A 3 6.60 -8.50 5.17
N LEU A 4 6.95 -8.36 3.89
CA LEU A 4 8.31 -8.09 3.43
C LEU A 4 8.31 -6.77 2.67
N ASP A 5 8.98 -5.77 3.24
CA ASP A 5 9.17 -4.46 2.60
C ASP A 5 10.55 -4.42 1.94
N LEU A 6 10.57 -4.42 0.60
CA LEU A 6 11.79 -4.33 -0.19
C LEU A 6 12.04 -2.87 -0.59
N TRP A 7 13.11 -2.29 -0.04
CA TRP A 7 13.56 -0.95 -0.37
C TRP A 7 14.66 -1.03 -1.44
N PHE A 8 14.30 -0.75 -2.69
CA PHE A 8 15.24 -0.74 -3.81
C PHE A 8 15.96 0.60 -3.92
N GLY A 9 17.28 0.57 -3.80
CA GLY A 9 18.17 1.73 -3.89
C GLY A 9 19.39 1.56 -3.00
N ASP A 10 20.26 2.56 -2.98
CA ASP A 10 21.35 2.60 -2.02
C ASP A 10 20.78 2.74 -0.59
N ILE A 11 21.31 1.97 0.35
CA ILE A 11 20.86 2.00 1.74
C ILE A 11 21.03 3.39 2.38
N GLN A 12 22.05 4.15 1.98
CA GLN A 12 22.28 5.49 2.48
C GLN A 12 21.19 6.48 2.04
N ASP A 13 20.60 6.26 0.87
CA ASP A 13 19.50 7.08 0.34
C ASP A 13 18.14 6.60 0.83
N CYS A 14 17.93 5.29 0.92
CA CYS A 14 16.65 4.69 1.30
C CYS A 14 16.38 4.79 2.80
N MET A 15 17.36 4.44 3.64
CA MET A 15 17.17 4.31 5.09
C MET A 15 16.65 5.60 5.76
N PRO A 16 17.13 6.82 5.41
CA PRO A 16 16.58 8.06 5.97
C PRO A 16 15.10 8.29 5.63
N GLN A 17 14.60 7.69 4.55
CA GLN A 17 13.22 7.81 4.06
C GLN A 17 12.27 6.80 4.71
N VAL A 18 12.78 5.79 5.42
CA VAL A 18 11.96 4.82 6.14
C VAL A 18 11.25 5.53 7.30
N TRP A 19 9.92 5.58 7.27
CA TRP A 19 9.12 6.21 8.32
C TRP A 19 9.43 5.61 9.69
N THR A 20 9.68 6.44 10.69
CA THR A 20 9.99 6.01 12.06
C THR A 20 9.35 6.95 13.08
N ASP A 21 8.63 6.39 14.03
CA ASP A 21 8.06 7.12 15.16
C ASP A 21 9.07 7.34 16.30
N GLU A 22 8.58 7.88 17.41
CA GLU A 22 9.41 8.12 18.60
C GLU A 22 9.90 6.81 19.24
N GLN A 23 9.18 5.71 19.06
CA GLN A 23 9.50 4.41 19.65
C GLN A 23 10.50 3.60 18.83
N GLY A 24 10.69 3.94 17.55
CA GLY A 24 11.43 3.10 16.61
C GLY A 24 10.57 1.99 16.05
N ILE A 25 11.04 1.36 14.97
CA ILE A 25 10.26 0.36 14.22
C ILE A 25 10.97 -0.98 14.05
N VAL A 26 12.27 -1.08 14.33
CA VAL A 26 13.07 -2.30 14.15
C VAL A 26 13.37 -2.96 15.50
N ASP A 27 13.01 -4.23 15.66
CA ASP A 27 13.33 -5.05 16.83
C ASP A 27 14.68 -5.81 16.68
N ALA A 28 15.07 -6.12 15.46
CA ALA A 28 16.30 -6.86 15.20
C ALA A 28 16.92 -6.49 13.84
N TRP A 29 18.22 -6.26 13.84
CA TRP A 29 19.04 -5.99 12.66
C TRP A 29 19.86 -7.20 12.27
N PHE A 30 19.70 -7.62 11.02
CA PHE A 30 20.65 -8.50 10.34
C PHE A 30 21.58 -7.62 9.51
N LEU A 31 22.70 -7.21 10.11
CA LEU A 31 23.69 -6.36 9.46
C LEU A 31 24.60 -7.24 8.60
N ASP A 32 24.18 -7.43 7.35
CA ASP A 32 24.86 -8.24 6.36
C ASP A 32 25.28 -7.41 5.14
N GLY A 33 26.16 -7.97 4.31
CA GLY A 33 26.73 -7.31 3.14
C GLY A 33 28.06 -7.94 2.73
N PHE A 34 28.73 -7.36 1.74
CA PHE A 34 30.11 -7.79 1.44
C PHE A 34 31.03 -7.51 2.62
N ALA A 35 32.10 -8.32 2.74
CA ALA A 35 33.12 -8.11 3.75
C ALA A 35 33.56 -6.63 3.75
N PRO A 36 33.72 -5.97 4.92
CA PRO A 36 33.95 -4.53 4.95
C PRO A 36 35.18 -4.06 4.17
N SER A 37 36.19 -4.92 4.01
CA SER A 37 37.36 -4.64 3.17
C SER A 37 37.08 -4.60 1.67
N LYS A 38 35.95 -5.15 1.21
CA LYS A 38 35.52 -5.23 -0.19
C LYS A 38 34.46 -4.20 -0.55
N ASN A 39 33.72 -3.69 0.43
CA ASN A 39 32.71 -2.65 0.22
C ASN A 39 32.69 -1.67 1.41
N PRO A 40 33.76 -0.90 1.63
CA PRO A 40 33.88 -0.03 2.80
C PRO A 40 32.83 1.08 2.83
N GLU A 41 32.33 1.50 1.66
CA GLU A 41 31.36 2.59 1.52
C GLU A 41 30.03 2.28 2.23
N MET A 42 29.58 1.02 2.21
CA MET A 42 28.39 0.60 2.96
C MET A 42 28.59 0.69 4.48
N TRP A 43 29.78 0.38 4.99
CA TRP A 43 30.05 0.31 6.44
C TRP A 43 30.44 1.68 7.00
N SER A 44 29.57 2.66 6.80
CA SER A 44 29.78 4.05 7.21
C SER A 44 29.12 4.36 8.57
N GLN A 45 29.56 5.45 9.20
CA GLN A 45 28.90 5.94 10.42
C GLN A 45 27.44 6.34 10.15
N SER A 46 27.13 6.89 8.97
CA SER A 46 25.76 7.24 8.59
C SER A 46 24.82 6.02 8.55
N LEU A 47 25.33 4.85 8.14
CA LEU A 47 24.59 3.59 8.23
C LEU A 47 24.28 3.25 9.69
N PHE A 48 25.30 3.24 10.56
CA PHE A 48 25.15 2.83 11.96
C PHE A 48 24.20 3.77 12.73
N ASP A 49 24.32 5.09 12.52
CA ASP A 49 23.43 6.09 13.12
C ASP A 49 21.98 5.91 12.63
N GLY A 50 21.80 5.61 11.33
CA GLY A 50 20.47 5.32 10.79
C GLY A 50 19.88 4.02 11.35
N MET A 51 20.68 2.96 11.51
CA MET A 51 20.24 1.73 12.16
C MET A 51 19.75 1.99 13.59
N ALA A 52 20.51 2.79 14.36
CA ALA A 52 20.12 3.17 15.71
C ALA A 52 18.86 4.05 15.73
N LYS A 53 18.72 4.95 14.74
CA LYS A 53 17.52 5.78 14.57
C LYS A 53 16.27 4.97 14.30
N LEU A 54 16.34 3.89 13.53
CA LEU A 54 15.20 3.01 13.23
C LEU A 54 14.90 2.00 14.37
N ALA A 55 15.87 1.74 15.24
CA ALA A 55 15.83 0.67 16.23
C ALA A 55 14.96 0.99 17.46
N ARG A 56 14.08 0.08 17.86
CA ARG A 56 13.35 0.16 19.14
C ARG A 56 14.31 0.06 20.34
N THR A 57 13.83 0.43 21.53
CA THR A 57 14.50 0.04 22.79
C THR A 57 14.65 -1.49 22.82
N ASP A 58 15.79 -1.98 23.32
CA ASP A 58 16.18 -3.40 23.32
C ASP A 58 16.39 -4.03 21.93
N CYS A 59 16.33 -3.24 20.85
CA CYS A 59 16.61 -3.73 19.51
C CYS A 59 17.99 -4.38 19.44
N THR A 60 18.05 -5.56 18.82
CA THR A 60 19.30 -6.33 18.70
C THR A 60 19.96 -6.11 17.35
N VAL A 61 21.27 -6.29 17.29
CA VAL A 61 22.03 -6.33 16.03
C VAL A 61 22.99 -7.50 16.04
N ALA A 62 23.08 -8.20 14.92
CA ALA A 62 24.10 -9.21 14.68
C ALA A 62 24.75 -9.00 13.31
N THR A 63 26.06 -9.22 13.24
CA THR A 63 26.82 -9.19 11.98
C THR A 63 27.93 -10.23 11.97
N PHE A 64 28.25 -10.75 10.79
CA PHE A 64 29.28 -11.78 10.61
C PHE A 64 30.70 -11.27 10.81
N THR A 65 30.92 -9.95 10.74
CA THR A 65 32.24 -9.33 10.83
C THR A 65 32.63 -9.06 12.28
N ALA A 66 33.93 -9.09 12.58
CA ALA A 66 34.51 -8.68 13.86
C ALA A 66 35.48 -7.49 13.69
N ALA A 67 35.35 -6.75 12.58
CA ALA A 67 36.21 -5.61 12.28
C ALA A 67 36.09 -4.52 13.36
N GLY A 68 37.24 -4.02 13.83
CA GLY A 68 37.29 -3.08 14.95
C GLY A 68 36.57 -1.77 14.69
N PHE A 69 36.61 -1.25 13.45
CA PHE A 69 35.92 0.00 13.10
C PHE A 69 34.40 -0.16 13.08
N VAL A 70 33.87 -1.30 12.62
CA VAL A 70 32.44 -1.62 12.66
C VAL A 70 31.96 -1.68 14.11
N ARG A 71 32.72 -2.36 14.99
CA ARG A 71 32.39 -2.41 16.42
C ARG A 71 32.35 -1.00 17.04
N ARG A 72 33.34 -0.16 16.74
CA ARG A 72 33.39 1.21 17.26
C ARG A 72 32.25 2.06 16.72
N GLY A 73 31.99 2.04 15.42
CA GLY A 73 30.91 2.83 14.83
C GLY A 73 29.51 2.45 15.34
N LEU A 74 29.25 1.15 15.56
CA LEU A 74 28.02 0.70 16.23
C LEU A 74 27.95 1.18 17.69
N MET A 75 29.06 1.17 18.43
CA MET A 75 29.10 1.72 19.79
C MET A 75 28.84 3.23 19.80
N ASP A 76 29.46 3.95 18.87
CA ASP A 76 29.31 5.41 18.74
C ASP A 76 27.86 5.78 18.34
N ALA A 77 27.17 4.94 17.57
CA ALA A 77 25.75 5.07 17.25
C ALA A 77 24.81 4.70 18.43
N GLY A 78 25.34 4.18 19.54
CA GLY A 78 24.57 3.87 20.75
C GLY A 78 24.31 2.38 21.02
N PHE A 79 24.86 1.45 20.23
CA PHE A 79 24.73 0.02 20.51
C PHE A 79 25.74 -0.45 21.57
N THR A 80 25.28 -1.24 22.54
CA THR A 80 26.17 -1.97 23.44
C THR A 80 26.67 -3.24 22.75
N MET A 81 27.92 -3.21 22.29
CA MET A 81 28.51 -4.25 21.43
C MET A 81 29.43 -5.23 22.17
N ARG A 82 29.22 -6.54 21.92
CA ARG A 82 30.09 -7.63 22.37
C ARG A 82 30.59 -8.48 21.21
N LYS A 83 31.74 -9.13 21.42
CA LYS A 83 32.20 -10.21 20.54
C LYS A 83 31.49 -11.51 20.94
N ALA A 84 31.06 -12.28 19.94
CA ALA A 84 30.51 -13.61 20.11
C ALA A 84 31.31 -14.61 19.27
N LYS A 85 31.17 -15.91 19.60
CA LYS A 85 31.84 -16.98 18.84
C LYS A 85 31.30 -17.01 17.41
N GLY A 86 32.20 -16.95 16.43
CA GLY A 86 31.82 -17.03 15.02
C GLY A 86 31.38 -18.44 14.61
N PHE A 87 30.68 -18.54 13.49
CA PHE A 87 30.24 -19.82 12.93
C PHE A 87 31.35 -20.48 12.07
N GLY A 88 31.47 -21.82 12.16
CA GLY A 88 32.43 -22.60 11.37
C GLY A 88 33.88 -22.20 11.63
N LYS A 89 34.59 -21.80 10.56
CA LYS A 89 36.00 -21.37 10.65
C LYS A 89 36.20 -19.95 11.19
N LYS A 90 35.13 -19.14 11.31
CA LYS A 90 35.23 -17.77 11.85
C LYS A 90 35.39 -17.83 13.36
N ARG A 91 36.45 -17.19 13.87
CA ARG A 91 36.72 -17.13 15.31
C ARG A 91 35.69 -16.29 16.05
N GLU A 92 35.37 -15.12 15.50
CA GLU A 92 34.55 -14.10 16.17
C GLU A 92 33.53 -13.51 15.20
N MET A 93 32.41 -13.05 15.77
CA MET A 93 31.39 -12.21 15.14
C MET A 93 30.95 -11.13 16.15
N LEU A 94 30.14 -10.17 15.72
CA LEU A 94 29.61 -9.13 16.61
C LEU A 94 28.11 -9.32 16.85
N ALA A 95 27.73 -9.07 18.09
CA ALA A 95 26.34 -8.98 18.50
C ALA A 95 26.19 -7.83 19.51
N GLY A 96 25.06 -7.16 19.50
CA GLY A 96 24.77 -6.08 20.41
C GLY A 96 23.29 -5.78 20.52
N HIS A 97 22.99 -4.76 21.31
CA HIS A 97 21.63 -4.25 21.50
C HIS A 97 21.66 -2.76 21.85
N ILE A 98 20.54 -2.08 21.67
CA ILE A 98 20.32 -0.72 22.19
C ILE A 98 19.73 -0.84 23.60
N ALA A 99 20.47 -0.38 24.60
CA ALA A 99 19.97 -0.29 25.97
C ALA A 99 19.04 0.92 26.15
N GLU A 100 19.42 2.07 25.57
CA GLU A 100 18.64 3.31 25.63
C GLU A 100 18.63 3.98 24.27
N ARG A 101 17.43 4.29 23.76
CA ARG A 101 17.25 4.97 22.49
C ARG A 101 17.49 6.48 22.65
N GLN A 102 18.34 7.04 21.79
CA GLN A 102 18.70 8.46 21.82
C GLN A 102 18.14 9.27 20.63
N TYR A 103 17.40 8.62 19.74
CA TYR A 103 16.90 9.22 18.50
C TYR A 103 15.38 9.41 18.54
N GLY A 104 14.91 10.54 18.02
CA GLY A 104 13.49 10.82 17.82
C GLY A 104 12.97 10.45 16.44
N SER A 105 11.68 10.73 16.23
CA SER A 105 10.98 10.56 14.95
C SER A 105 11.70 11.26 13.77
N ASN A 106 11.63 10.67 12.56
CA ASN A 106 12.04 11.35 11.32
C ASN A 106 10.89 12.08 10.61
N VAL A 107 9.73 12.15 11.25
CA VAL A 107 8.49 12.70 10.68
C VAL A 107 8.22 14.06 11.29
N LYS A 108 7.89 15.03 10.43
CA LYS A 108 7.50 16.37 10.87
C LYS A 108 6.20 16.29 11.69
N PRO A 109 6.04 17.07 12.79
CA PRO A 109 4.89 16.96 13.68
C PRO A 109 3.52 17.07 12.99
N TRP A 110 3.39 17.91 11.95
CA TRP A 110 2.16 18.07 11.16
C TRP A 110 1.86 16.93 10.18
N TYR A 111 2.77 15.97 10.00
CA TYR A 111 2.54 14.73 9.25
C TYR A 111 2.52 13.49 10.16
N THR A 112 2.43 13.69 11.48
CA THR A 112 2.41 12.58 12.45
C THR A 112 1.23 11.66 12.18
N ARG A 113 1.50 10.36 12.12
CA ARG A 113 0.51 9.30 12.10
C ARG A 113 0.54 8.65 13.47
N ARG A 114 -0.59 8.63 14.17
CA ARG A 114 -0.68 8.06 15.52
C ARG A 114 -1.42 6.73 15.44
N ALA A 115 -0.86 5.71 16.08
CA ALA A 115 -1.61 4.49 16.33
C ALA A 115 -2.76 4.79 17.29
N ALA A 116 -3.92 4.19 17.04
CA ALA A 116 -5.02 4.20 18.00
C ALA A 116 -4.85 3.01 18.97
N ASN A 117 -5.42 3.12 20.16
CA ASN A 117 -5.69 1.94 21.00
C ASN A 117 -6.96 1.29 20.45
N ILE A 118 -6.84 0.09 19.90
CA ILE A 118 -7.90 -0.53 19.11
C ILE A 118 -8.35 -1.83 19.77
N ASP A 119 -9.55 -1.83 20.31
CA ASP A 119 -10.29 -3.02 20.75
C ASP A 119 -11.32 -3.45 19.70
N SER A 120 -11.97 -2.47 19.05
CA SER A 120 -12.91 -2.64 17.94
C SER A 120 -12.85 -1.47 16.96
N VAL A 121 -13.03 -1.77 15.66
CA VAL A 121 -13.05 -0.77 14.59
C VAL A 121 -14.41 -0.76 13.90
N ALA A 122 -15.04 0.40 13.81
CA ALA A 122 -16.12 0.63 12.85
C ALA A 122 -15.55 1.12 11.52
N ILE A 123 -15.99 0.56 10.40
CA ILE A 123 -15.78 1.10 9.06
C ILE A 123 -17.12 1.58 8.53
N ILE A 124 -17.20 2.84 8.11
CA ILE A 124 -18.41 3.41 7.48
C ILE A 124 -18.18 3.42 5.98
N GLY A 125 -18.94 2.63 5.23
CA GLY A 125 -18.82 2.54 3.77
C GLY A 125 -19.24 1.17 3.22
N GLY A 126 -18.76 0.85 2.03
CA GLY A 126 -19.08 -0.42 1.37
C GLY A 126 -18.38 -0.61 0.02
N GLY A 127 -17.41 0.25 -0.30
CA GLY A 127 -16.63 0.19 -1.53
C GLY A 127 -15.29 -0.51 -1.35
N VAL A 128 -14.46 -0.48 -2.39
CA VAL A 128 -13.14 -1.13 -2.41
C VAL A 128 -12.20 -0.65 -1.29
N GLY A 129 -12.28 0.63 -0.91
CA GLY A 129 -11.51 1.17 0.22
C GLY A 129 -11.91 0.55 1.57
N SER A 130 -13.21 0.36 1.79
CA SER A 130 -13.74 -0.33 2.97
C SER A 130 -13.32 -1.80 2.99
N ALA A 131 -13.47 -2.49 1.86
CA ALA A 131 -13.17 -3.92 1.73
C ALA A 131 -11.69 -4.25 1.96
N THR A 132 -10.78 -3.49 1.33
CA THR A 132 -9.33 -3.65 1.50
C THR A 132 -8.88 -3.33 2.92
N THR A 133 -9.45 -2.28 3.53
CA THR A 133 -9.18 -1.93 4.94
C THR A 133 -9.65 -3.02 5.89
N ALA A 134 -10.88 -3.52 5.70
CA ALA A 134 -11.44 -4.59 6.53
C ALA A 134 -10.59 -5.87 6.46
N LEU A 135 -10.15 -6.27 5.25
CA LEU A 135 -9.27 -7.43 5.10
C LEU A 135 -7.90 -7.22 5.75
N ALA A 136 -7.33 -6.02 5.66
CA ALA A 136 -6.05 -5.70 6.29
C ALA A 136 -6.13 -5.74 7.84
N LEU A 137 -7.24 -5.28 8.43
CA LEU A 137 -7.50 -5.37 9.86
C LEU A 137 -7.76 -6.82 10.31
N ALA A 138 -8.56 -7.56 9.55
CA ALA A 138 -8.85 -8.97 9.79
C ALA A 138 -7.58 -9.84 9.82
N ARG A 139 -6.65 -9.62 8.88
CA ARG A 139 -5.34 -10.32 8.85
C ARG A 139 -4.46 -10.04 10.07
N ARG A 140 -4.73 -8.95 10.81
CA ARG A 140 -4.07 -8.58 12.06
C ARG A 140 -4.86 -9.02 13.30
N GLY A 141 -5.97 -9.73 13.12
CA GLY A 141 -6.82 -10.20 14.22
C GLY A 141 -7.67 -9.11 14.88
N ILE A 142 -7.90 -7.99 14.19
CA ILE A 142 -8.65 -6.85 14.74
C ILE A 142 -10.13 -6.99 14.40
N ARG A 143 -10.98 -6.97 15.44
CA ARG A 143 -12.44 -7.03 15.30
C ARG A 143 -12.94 -5.76 14.62
N THR A 144 -13.70 -5.96 13.56
CA THR A 144 -14.15 -4.89 12.68
C THR A 144 -15.65 -5.04 12.40
N THR A 145 -16.38 -3.94 12.43
CA THR A 145 -17.78 -3.86 12.00
C THR A 145 -17.87 -2.90 10.81
N LEU A 146 -18.35 -3.37 9.67
CA LEU A 146 -18.60 -2.58 8.47
C LEU A 146 -20.08 -2.19 8.40
N TYR A 147 -20.34 -0.88 8.41
CA TYR A 147 -21.68 -0.29 8.26
C TYR A 147 -21.84 0.24 6.84
N CYS A 148 -22.69 -0.44 6.06
CA CYS A 148 -22.99 -0.12 4.67
C CYS A 148 -24.43 0.39 4.57
N ALA A 149 -24.59 1.59 4.01
CA ALA A 149 -25.90 2.21 3.82
C ALA A 149 -26.78 1.46 2.80
N ASP A 150 -26.15 0.76 1.85
CA ASP A 150 -26.82 0.07 0.76
C ASP A 150 -27.22 -1.36 1.16
N ALA A 151 -28.13 -1.97 0.39
CA ALA A 151 -28.54 -3.36 0.57
C ALA A 151 -27.40 -4.35 0.31
N LEU A 152 -26.45 -4.00 -0.55
CA LEU A 152 -25.26 -4.79 -0.86
C LEU A 152 -24.01 -3.90 -0.88
N PRO A 153 -22.83 -4.45 -0.57
CA PRO A 153 -21.59 -3.76 -0.84
C PRO A 153 -21.38 -3.53 -2.34
N ALA A 154 -20.58 -2.51 -2.65
CA ALA A 154 -20.21 -2.07 -4.00
C ALA A 154 -21.37 -1.55 -4.87
N GLU A 155 -22.38 -0.91 -4.26
CA GLU A 155 -23.44 -0.18 -4.98
C GLU A 155 -23.08 1.30 -5.27
N GLY A 156 -21.97 1.79 -4.69
CA GLY A 156 -21.41 3.11 -5.01
C GLY A 156 -20.45 3.09 -6.22
N ALA A 157 -19.42 3.94 -6.19
CA ALA A 157 -18.46 4.08 -7.29
C ALA A 157 -17.65 2.79 -7.61
N SER A 158 -17.61 1.82 -6.69
CA SER A 158 -16.98 0.51 -6.92
C SER A 158 -17.86 -0.47 -7.70
N GLY A 159 -19.05 -0.06 -8.17
CA GLY A 159 -20.06 -0.93 -8.80
C GLY A 159 -19.92 -1.16 -10.32
N ASN A 160 -18.84 -0.69 -10.95
CA ASN A 160 -18.64 -0.90 -12.40
C ASN A 160 -18.39 -2.38 -12.74
N ARG A 161 -18.74 -2.80 -13.95
CA ARG A 161 -18.50 -4.17 -14.45
C ARG A 161 -17.05 -4.43 -14.81
N GLN A 162 -16.36 -3.44 -15.37
CA GLN A 162 -14.96 -3.50 -15.76
C GLN A 162 -14.30 -2.15 -15.49
N GLY A 163 -13.20 -2.14 -14.73
CA GLY A 163 -12.40 -0.96 -14.44
C GLY A 163 -10.95 -1.18 -14.90
N ALA A 164 -10.40 -0.22 -15.63
CA ALA A 164 -9.00 -0.25 -16.07
C ALA A 164 -8.06 -0.06 -14.87
N VAL A 165 -6.95 -0.80 -14.86
CA VAL A 165 -5.92 -0.74 -13.84
C VAL A 165 -4.57 -0.49 -14.51
N TYR A 166 -4.02 0.69 -14.26
CA TYR A 166 -2.70 1.13 -14.74
C TYR A 166 -2.19 2.24 -13.81
N PRO A 167 -0.86 2.49 -13.75
CA PRO A 167 -0.32 3.54 -12.90
C PRO A 167 -0.57 4.92 -13.50
N LEU A 168 -0.83 5.90 -12.65
CA LEU A 168 -0.74 7.30 -13.04
C LEU A 168 0.71 7.75 -12.90
N LEU A 169 1.40 7.93 -14.03
CA LEU A 169 2.78 8.40 -14.07
C LEU A 169 2.86 9.83 -14.58
N ASN A 170 3.94 10.52 -14.22
CA ASN A 170 4.37 11.75 -14.86
C ASN A 170 5.87 11.64 -15.18
N GLY A 171 6.40 12.56 -15.99
CA GLY A 171 7.80 12.54 -16.43
C GLY A 171 8.85 12.83 -15.36
N VAL A 172 8.44 12.91 -14.09
CA VAL A 172 9.31 13.24 -12.97
C VAL A 172 9.14 12.16 -11.90
N ASN A 173 10.22 11.73 -11.27
CA ASN A 173 10.13 10.80 -10.13
C ASN A 173 9.72 11.54 -8.83
N ASP A 174 8.63 12.31 -8.90
CA ASP A 174 8.06 13.06 -7.80
C ASP A 174 7.19 12.18 -6.87
N ALA A 175 6.56 12.79 -5.87
CA ALA A 175 5.73 12.07 -4.91
C ALA A 175 4.56 11.30 -5.55
N LEU A 176 4.03 11.78 -6.68
CA LEU A 176 2.91 11.15 -7.38
C LEU A 176 3.39 9.87 -8.08
N SER A 177 4.43 9.96 -8.90
CA SER A 177 4.98 8.79 -9.59
C SER A 177 5.55 7.76 -8.61
N ARG A 178 6.22 8.22 -7.54
CA ARG A 178 6.74 7.35 -6.47
C ARG A 178 5.64 6.68 -5.64
N PHE A 179 4.40 7.18 -5.68
CA PHE A 179 3.25 6.50 -5.09
C PHE A 179 2.63 5.52 -6.08
N PHE A 180 2.23 5.99 -7.26
CA PHE A 180 1.42 5.19 -8.19
C PHE A 180 2.17 4.04 -8.85
N ALA A 181 3.47 4.18 -9.15
CA ALA A 181 4.25 3.09 -9.74
C ALA A 181 4.32 1.85 -8.82
N PRO A 182 4.80 1.94 -7.56
CA PRO A 182 4.79 0.79 -6.67
C PRO A 182 3.38 0.40 -6.21
N ALA A 183 2.44 1.35 -6.03
CA ALA A 183 1.07 1.02 -5.65
C ALA A 183 0.36 0.17 -6.72
N PHE A 184 0.63 0.41 -8.00
CA PHE A 184 0.13 -0.40 -9.10
C PHE A 184 0.66 -1.84 -9.05
N VAL A 185 1.97 -2.02 -8.86
CA VAL A 185 2.58 -3.36 -8.73
C VAL A 185 2.05 -4.10 -7.49
N PHE A 186 1.93 -3.39 -6.37
CA PHE A 186 1.31 -3.92 -5.15
C PHE A 186 -0.14 -4.32 -5.38
N ALA A 187 -0.94 -3.48 -6.04
CA ALA A 187 -2.34 -3.75 -6.33
C ALA A 187 -2.50 -5.01 -7.19
N ARG A 188 -1.65 -5.19 -8.21
CA ARG A 188 -1.63 -6.40 -9.04
C ARG A 188 -1.38 -7.65 -8.20
N GLN A 189 -0.30 -7.66 -7.42
CA GLN A 189 0.02 -8.78 -6.51
C GLN A 189 -1.11 -9.04 -5.50
N PHE A 190 -1.74 -7.98 -4.98
CA PHE A 190 -2.84 -8.09 -4.04
C PHE A 190 -4.07 -8.74 -4.68
N VAL A 191 -4.42 -8.35 -5.92
CA VAL A 191 -5.54 -8.93 -6.68
C VAL A 191 -5.25 -10.40 -7.01
N ASP A 192 -4.05 -10.75 -7.46
CA ASP A 192 -3.66 -12.14 -7.72
C ASP A 192 -3.79 -13.02 -6.45
N GLN A 193 -3.34 -12.50 -5.30
CA GLN A 193 -3.50 -13.18 -4.01
C GLN A 193 -4.97 -13.30 -3.60
N ALA A 194 -5.78 -12.27 -3.84
CA ALA A 194 -7.21 -12.30 -3.57
C ALA A 194 -7.91 -13.36 -4.44
N ALA A 195 -7.59 -13.43 -5.73
CA ALA A 195 -8.11 -14.45 -6.65
C ALA A 195 -7.75 -15.87 -6.16
N ALA A 196 -6.48 -16.12 -5.87
CA ALA A 196 -6.02 -17.42 -5.39
C ALA A 196 -6.66 -17.86 -4.05
N ASN A 197 -6.99 -16.92 -3.17
CA ASN A 197 -7.69 -17.21 -1.92
C ASN A 197 -9.19 -17.49 -2.15
N ASN A 198 -9.83 -16.76 -3.06
CA ASN A 198 -11.23 -16.99 -3.42
C ASN A 198 -11.44 -18.33 -4.10
N GLU A 199 -10.55 -18.72 -5.02
CA GLU A 199 -10.61 -20.02 -5.69
C GLU A 199 -10.62 -21.17 -4.68
N LYS A 200 -9.76 -21.08 -3.64
CA LYS A 200 -9.74 -22.05 -2.53
C LYS A 200 -11.04 -22.08 -1.71
N ALA A 201 -11.74 -20.95 -1.65
CA ALA A 201 -13.03 -20.81 -0.98
C ALA A 201 -14.23 -21.11 -1.89
N GLY A 202 -14.00 -21.50 -3.15
CA GLY A 202 -15.05 -21.79 -4.12
C GLY A 202 -15.74 -20.57 -4.71
N THR A 203 -15.10 -19.39 -4.66
CA THR A 203 -15.59 -18.15 -5.28
C THR A 203 -14.58 -17.59 -6.27
N THR A 204 -15.02 -16.75 -7.20
CA THR A 204 -14.14 -16.09 -8.19
C THR A 204 -14.65 -14.67 -8.47
N PHE A 205 -13.80 -13.86 -9.10
CA PHE A 205 -14.18 -12.58 -9.69
C PHE A 205 -13.41 -12.40 -11.00
N ASP A 206 -13.99 -11.67 -11.94
CA ASP A 206 -13.41 -11.52 -13.28
C ASP A 206 -12.31 -10.45 -13.28
N TYR A 207 -11.18 -10.79 -13.92
CA TYR A 207 -10.08 -9.87 -14.21
C TYR A 207 -9.23 -10.45 -15.35
N ASP A 208 -8.50 -9.57 -16.04
CA ASP A 208 -7.47 -9.97 -16.98
C ASP A 208 -6.36 -8.92 -17.03
N TRP A 209 -5.10 -9.37 -16.99
CA TRP A 209 -3.92 -8.53 -17.11
C TRP A 209 -3.48 -8.43 -18.57
N CYS A 210 -4.42 -8.03 -19.43
CA CYS A 210 -4.23 -7.94 -20.89
C CYS A 210 -3.43 -6.71 -21.35
N GLY A 211 -2.89 -5.92 -20.41
CA GLY A 211 -2.24 -4.65 -20.68
C GLY A 211 -3.23 -3.49 -20.81
N VAL A 212 -2.71 -2.26 -20.74
CA VAL A 212 -3.46 -1.03 -21.03
C VAL A 212 -2.68 -0.22 -22.05
N THR A 213 -3.35 0.26 -23.10
CA THR A 213 -2.75 1.08 -24.15
C THR A 213 -3.43 2.45 -24.20
N GLN A 214 -2.66 3.52 -24.03
CA GLN A 214 -3.10 4.90 -24.16
C GLN A 214 -2.65 5.46 -25.51
N LEU A 215 -3.63 5.81 -26.35
CA LEU A 215 -3.38 6.32 -27.70
C LEU A 215 -2.98 7.80 -27.68
N ALA A 216 -2.01 8.15 -28.53
CA ALA A 216 -1.66 9.54 -28.83
C ALA A 216 -2.59 10.10 -29.93
N TRP A 217 -3.87 10.23 -29.61
CA TRP A 217 -4.93 10.57 -30.58
C TRP A 217 -4.97 12.05 -30.97
N ASP A 218 -4.29 12.92 -30.22
CA ASP A 218 -4.04 14.32 -30.54
C ASP A 218 -2.65 14.77 -30.05
N ASP A 219 -2.24 15.98 -30.43
CA ASP A 219 -0.93 16.54 -30.07
C ASP A 219 -0.75 16.68 -28.54
N ASN A 220 -1.83 16.95 -27.80
CA ASN A 220 -1.79 17.09 -26.35
C ASN A 220 -1.54 15.74 -25.66
N ALA A 221 -2.23 14.69 -26.10
CA ALA A 221 -2.03 13.32 -25.66
C ALA A 221 -0.63 12.85 -26.02
N ALA A 222 -0.17 13.08 -27.25
CA ALA A 222 1.19 12.74 -27.69
C ALA A 222 2.25 13.38 -26.78
N LYS A 223 2.13 14.68 -26.52
CA LYS A 223 3.04 15.40 -25.63
C LYS A 223 3.00 14.88 -24.19
N LYS A 224 1.80 14.64 -23.66
CA LYS A 224 1.63 14.13 -22.29
C LYS A 224 2.26 12.74 -22.13
N LEU A 225 2.03 11.85 -23.09
CA LEU A 225 2.56 10.48 -23.10
C LEU A 225 4.09 10.48 -23.29
N GLY A 226 4.61 11.30 -24.21
CA GLY A 226 6.04 11.49 -24.41
C GLY A 226 6.75 11.89 -23.12
N ASN A 227 6.21 12.88 -22.41
CA ASN A 227 6.77 13.31 -21.12
C ASN A 227 6.83 12.17 -20.09
N MET A 228 5.87 11.24 -20.06
CA MET A 228 5.90 10.13 -19.10
C MET A 228 7.05 9.15 -19.37
N LEU A 229 7.40 8.93 -20.64
CA LEU A 229 8.48 8.02 -21.04
C LEU A 229 9.86 8.54 -20.62
N ASP A 230 10.02 9.87 -20.54
CA ASP A 230 11.26 10.49 -20.06
C ASP A 230 11.52 10.27 -18.55
N GLY A 231 10.56 9.69 -17.81
CA GLY A 231 10.66 9.43 -16.38
C GLY A 231 11.66 8.34 -15.96
N GLY A 232 12.26 7.63 -16.91
CA GLY A 232 13.27 6.59 -16.63
C GLY A 232 12.69 5.31 -16.03
N PHE A 233 11.41 5.03 -16.26
CA PHE A 233 10.75 3.80 -15.84
C PHE A 233 11.20 2.61 -16.69
N PRO A 234 11.20 1.38 -16.15
CA PRO A 234 11.53 0.19 -16.94
C PRO A 234 10.44 -0.11 -17.97
N ASP A 235 10.83 -0.64 -19.13
CA ASP A 235 9.91 -1.04 -20.22
C ASP A 235 8.83 -2.03 -19.80
N ALA A 236 9.11 -2.82 -18.75
CA ALA A 236 8.14 -3.73 -18.14
C ALA A 236 6.95 -2.99 -17.51
N LEU A 237 7.13 -1.74 -17.09
CA LEU A 237 6.09 -0.89 -16.51
C LEU A 237 5.37 -0.06 -17.57
N ILE A 238 6.14 0.57 -18.46
CA ILE A 238 5.65 1.52 -19.47
C ILE A 238 6.59 1.51 -20.68
N ARG A 239 6.06 1.45 -21.89
CA ARG A 239 6.83 1.49 -23.14
C ARG A 239 6.09 2.22 -24.26
N SER A 240 6.81 2.87 -25.15
CA SER A 240 6.25 3.41 -26.39
C SER A 240 5.99 2.31 -27.40
N LEU A 241 4.90 2.43 -28.16
CA LEU A 241 4.63 1.60 -29.34
C LEU A 241 4.41 2.49 -30.56
N ASN A 242 4.95 2.10 -31.70
CA ASN A 242 4.59 2.69 -32.99
C ASN A 242 3.17 2.24 -33.41
N VAL A 243 2.70 2.68 -34.59
CA VAL A 243 1.34 2.36 -35.08
C VAL A 243 1.14 0.85 -35.28
N GLU A 244 2.07 0.19 -35.98
CA GLU A 244 2.01 -1.25 -36.27
C GLU A 244 2.03 -2.09 -34.97
N GLU A 245 2.91 -1.73 -34.03
CA GLU A 245 2.99 -2.38 -32.73
C GLU A 245 1.72 -2.15 -31.88
N THR A 246 1.13 -0.95 -31.97
CA THR A 246 -0.12 -0.62 -31.28
C THR A 246 -1.23 -1.53 -31.76
N GLU A 247 -1.38 -1.69 -33.08
CA GLU A 247 -2.42 -2.52 -33.70
C GLU A 247 -2.20 -4.01 -33.41
N GLN A 248 -0.95 -4.46 -33.38
CA GLN A 248 -0.61 -5.83 -32.98
C GLN A 248 -1.00 -6.11 -31.53
N VAL A 249 -0.80 -5.16 -30.61
CA VAL A 249 -1.11 -5.34 -29.18
C VAL A 249 -2.60 -5.19 -28.88
N THR A 250 -3.29 -4.26 -29.53
CA THR A 250 -4.72 -4.01 -29.28
C THR A 250 -5.64 -4.93 -30.09
N GLY A 251 -5.15 -5.52 -31.17
CA GLY A 251 -5.93 -6.34 -32.10
C GLY A 251 -6.89 -5.53 -32.98
N VAL A 252 -6.79 -4.19 -32.98
CA VAL A 252 -7.64 -3.29 -33.79
C VAL A 252 -6.80 -2.21 -34.48
N GLU A 253 -7.19 -1.82 -35.68
CA GLU A 253 -6.60 -0.67 -36.38
C GLU A 253 -6.89 0.61 -35.59
N THR A 254 -5.84 1.35 -35.26
CA THR A 254 -5.98 2.60 -34.48
C THR A 254 -5.46 3.81 -35.22
N GLY A 255 -4.47 3.64 -36.10
CA GLY A 255 -3.81 4.75 -36.80
C GLY A 255 -2.95 5.67 -35.90
N PHE A 256 -2.73 5.31 -34.63
CA PHE A 256 -1.98 6.13 -33.68
C PHE A 256 -0.82 5.36 -33.05
N HIS A 257 0.29 6.07 -32.79
CA HIS A 257 1.29 5.58 -31.85
C HIS A 257 0.74 5.67 -30.42
N SER A 258 1.36 4.95 -29.49
CA SER A 258 0.80 4.81 -28.15
C SER A 258 1.84 4.61 -27.06
N VAL A 259 1.37 4.66 -25.83
CA VAL A 259 2.07 4.16 -24.65
C VAL A 259 1.32 2.96 -24.11
N ASN A 260 2.06 1.88 -23.87
CA ASN A 260 1.53 0.63 -23.36
C ASN A 260 2.06 0.37 -21.95
N TYR A 261 1.17 -0.08 -21.06
CA TYR A 261 1.44 -0.56 -19.71
C TYR A 261 1.24 -2.09 -19.72
N PRO A 262 2.29 -2.90 -19.96
CA PRO A 262 2.14 -4.34 -20.20
C PRO A 262 1.55 -5.10 -19.02
N LEU A 263 1.81 -4.63 -17.80
CA LEU A 263 1.31 -5.26 -16.57
C LEU A 263 -0.12 -4.82 -16.21
N GLY A 264 -0.70 -3.88 -16.96
CA GLY A 264 -2.03 -3.36 -16.72
C GLY A 264 -3.11 -4.35 -17.13
N GLY A 265 -4.37 -3.91 -17.00
CA GLY A 265 -5.50 -4.66 -17.54
C GLY A 265 -6.81 -4.13 -17.01
N TRP A 266 -7.77 -5.03 -16.82
CA TRP A 266 -9.07 -4.73 -16.25
C TRP A 266 -9.45 -5.73 -15.15
N LEU A 267 -10.30 -5.29 -14.25
CA LEU A 267 -10.97 -6.16 -13.27
C LEU A 267 -12.41 -5.74 -13.06
N CYS A 268 -13.24 -6.63 -12.51
CA CYS A 268 -14.59 -6.29 -12.05
C CYS A 268 -14.54 -5.75 -10.61
N PRO A 269 -14.56 -4.41 -10.40
CA PRO A 269 -14.40 -3.84 -9.05
C PRO A 269 -15.55 -4.22 -8.13
N GLN A 270 -16.77 -4.42 -8.67
CA GLN A 270 -17.92 -4.82 -7.86
C GLN A 270 -17.72 -6.21 -7.26
N ALA A 271 -17.36 -7.18 -8.12
CA ALA A 271 -17.12 -8.56 -7.70
C ALA A 271 -15.90 -8.65 -6.77
N LEU A 272 -14.80 -7.97 -7.10
CA LEU A 272 -13.61 -7.91 -6.24
C LEU A 272 -13.96 -7.37 -4.84
N THR A 273 -14.70 -6.25 -4.77
CA THR A 273 -15.06 -5.63 -3.48
C THR A 273 -15.85 -6.59 -2.60
N ARG A 274 -16.86 -7.26 -3.17
CA ARG A 274 -17.68 -8.24 -2.44
C ARG A 274 -16.85 -9.46 -2.02
N ALA A 275 -15.96 -9.94 -2.87
CA ALA A 275 -15.11 -11.08 -2.57
C ALA A 275 -14.11 -10.77 -1.45
N LEU A 276 -13.53 -9.57 -1.41
CA LEU A 276 -12.65 -9.13 -0.32
C LEU A 276 -13.38 -9.01 1.03
N ILE A 277 -14.63 -8.52 1.02
CA ILE A 277 -15.49 -8.49 2.22
C ILE A 277 -15.76 -9.91 2.70
N GLN A 278 -16.10 -10.83 1.79
CA GLN A 278 -16.33 -12.23 2.11
C GLN A 278 -15.08 -12.89 2.72
N GLN A 279 -13.90 -12.66 2.15
CA GLN A 279 -12.63 -13.13 2.74
C GLN A 279 -12.43 -12.61 4.16
N ALA A 280 -12.71 -11.33 4.39
CA ALA A 280 -12.60 -10.75 5.72
C ALA A 280 -13.62 -11.36 6.70
N GLN A 281 -14.87 -11.62 6.28
CA GLN A 281 -15.88 -12.31 7.10
C GLN A 281 -15.46 -13.74 7.46
N GLN A 282 -14.86 -14.47 6.53
CA GLN A 282 -14.38 -15.85 6.74
C GLN A 282 -13.31 -15.96 7.83
N THR A 283 -12.59 -14.88 8.13
CA THR A 283 -11.65 -14.85 9.27
C THR A 283 -12.35 -14.83 10.63
N GLY A 284 -13.66 -14.56 10.68
CA GLY A 284 -14.42 -14.32 11.90
C GLY A 284 -14.19 -12.93 12.51
N MET A 285 -13.35 -12.08 11.89
CA MET A 285 -13.01 -10.75 12.41
C MET A 285 -13.88 -9.62 11.86
N LEU A 286 -14.66 -9.86 10.80
CA LEU A 286 -15.53 -8.85 10.19
C LEU A 286 -17.01 -9.18 10.37
N MET A 287 -17.74 -8.24 10.95
CA MET A 287 -19.21 -8.19 10.91
C MET A 287 -19.66 -7.15 9.88
N LEU A 288 -20.66 -7.48 9.06
CA LEU A 288 -21.23 -6.57 8.06
C LEU A 288 -22.69 -6.26 8.44
N HIS A 289 -23.02 -4.98 8.53
CA HIS A 289 -24.40 -4.48 8.58
C HIS A 289 -24.70 -3.73 7.27
N THR A 290 -25.61 -4.26 6.48
CA THR A 290 -26.18 -3.59 5.29
C THR A 290 -27.43 -2.81 5.69
N GLU A 291 -27.87 -1.90 4.82
CA GLU A 291 -29.01 -1.01 5.10
C GLU A 291 -28.84 -0.25 6.43
N CYS A 292 -27.59 0.05 6.79
CA CYS A 292 -27.22 0.75 8.01
C CYS A 292 -26.36 1.95 7.65
N GLU A 293 -27.03 3.09 7.56
CA GLU A 293 -26.44 4.37 7.23
C GLU A 293 -26.10 5.14 8.51
N ILE A 294 -24.81 5.30 8.77
CA ILE A 294 -24.34 6.14 9.88
C ILE A 294 -24.51 7.61 9.53
N LYS A 295 -25.34 8.32 10.31
CA LYS A 295 -25.65 9.75 10.13
C LYS A 295 -24.78 10.65 10.99
N GLN A 296 -24.32 10.13 12.13
CA GLN A 296 -23.55 10.91 13.10
C GLN A 296 -22.51 10.04 13.78
N ILE A 297 -21.34 10.62 14.01
CA ILE A 297 -20.31 10.05 14.88
C ILE A 297 -19.95 11.08 15.94
N THR A 298 -19.74 10.66 17.18
CA THR A 298 -19.28 11.51 18.28
C THR A 298 -18.26 10.75 19.11
N GLN A 299 -17.27 11.44 19.65
CA GLN A 299 -16.32 10.84 20.58
C GLN A 299 -16.67 11.28 22.00
N ASP A 300 -16.73 10.33 22.92
CA ASP A 300 -16.98 10.59 24.34
C ASP A 300 -15.69 10.97 25.10
N ALA A 301 -15.83 11.20 26.41
CA ALA A 301 -14.72 11.57 27.29
C ALA A 301 -13.67 10.44 27.46
N ASP A 302 -14.09 9.18 27.25
CA ASP A 302 -13.24 7.98 27.34
C ASP A 302 -12.60 7.62 25.99
N GLN A 303 -12.67 8.54 25.02
CA GLN A 303 -12.16 8.40 23.65
C GLN A 303 -12.85 7.29 22.84
N GLN A 304 -14.00 6.79 23.27
CA GLN A 304 -14.81 5.87 22.48
C GLN A 304 -15.66 6.64 21.47
N TRP A 305 -15.86 6.02 20.31
CA TRP A 305 -16.70 6.55 19.26
C TRP A 305 -18.10 5.95 19.35
N GLN A 306 -19.09 6.82 19.46
CA GLN A 306 -20.49 6.51 19.32
C GLN A 306 -20.94 6.83 17.89
N LEU A 307 -21.51 5.84 17.20
CA LEU A 307 -22.06 5.96 15.86
C LEU A 307 -23.58 5.85 15.97
N THR A 308 -24.30 6.79 15.38
CA THR A 308 -25.77 6.80 15.33
C THR A 308 -26.22 6.59 13.90
N ASP A 309 -27.06 5.59 13.67
CA ASP A 309 -27.60 5.26 12.36
C ASP A 309 -28.87 6.06 12.00
N GLN A 310 -29.44 5.81 10.82
CA GLN A 310 -30.63 6.49 10.32
C GLN A 310 -31.90 6.24 11.15
N HIS A 311 -31.90 5.22 12.01
CA HIS A 311 -33.01 4.88 12.91
C HIS A 311 -32.78 5.39 14.34
N GLY A 312 -31.65 6.06 14.60
CA GLY A 312 -31.26 6.51 15.92
C GLY A 312 -30.64 5.41 16.79
N GLN A 313 -30.36 4.24 16.24
CA GLN A 313 -29.67 3.18 16.96
C GLN A 313 -28.19 3.53 17.11
N GLN A 314 -27.63 3.23 18.28
CA GLN A 314 -26.27 3.57 18.63
C GLN A 314 -25.38 2.34 18.72
N SER A 315 -24.15 2.48 18.23
CA SER A 315 -23.07 1.50 18.37
C SER A 315 -21.81 2.19 18.89
N VAL A 316 -20.99 1.48 19.67
CA VAL A 316 -19.77 2.03 20.27
C VAL A 316 -18.55 1.25 19.82
N HIS A 317 -17.48 1.97 19.44
CA HIS A 317 -16.22 1.40 18.98
C HIS A 317 -15.02 2.23 19.44
N SER A 318 -13.86 1.59 19.61
CA SER A 318 -12.63 2.30 19.98
C SER A 318 -12.02 3.13 18.83
N ALA A 319 -12.34 2.79 17.58
CA ALA A 319 -11.87 3.51 16.40
C ALA A 319 -12.91 3.51 15.27
N VAL A 320 -12.88 4.56 14.45
CA VAL A 320 -13.75 4.71 13.26
C VAL A 320 -12.91 5.00 12.03
N VAL A 321 -13.21 4.30 10.94
CA VAL A 321 -12.68 4.57 9.59
C VAL A 321 -13.82 5.06 8.71
N VAL A 322 -13.71 6.29 8.22
CA VAL A 322 -14.64 6.85 7.24
C VAL A 322 -14.17 6.50 5.83
N ALA A 323 -14.89 5.60 5.16
CA ALA A 323 -14.59 5.09 3.82
C ALA A 323 -15.85 5.07 2.93
N ASN A 324 -16.76 6.03 3.12
CA ASN A 324 -18.06 6.14 2.45
C ASN A 324 -18.01 6.93 1.12
N GLY A 325 -16.84 6.97 0.48
CA GLY A 325 -16.66 7.57 -0.85
C GLY A 325 -17.03 9.05 -0.89
N HIS A 326 -17.76 9.47 -1.92
CA HIS A 326 -18.15 10.87 -2.15
C HIS A 326 -18.98 11.51 -1.01
N ARG A 327 -19.49 10.70 -0.09
CA ARG A 327 -20.33 11.10 1.04
C ARG A 327 -19.54 11.43 2.30
N PHE A 328 -18.21 11.39 2.25
CA PHE A 328 -17.36 11.64 3.42
C PHE A 328 -17.66 12.99 4.08
N ALA A 329 -18.00 14.03 3.32
CA ALA A 329 -18.29 15.36 3.85
C ALA A 329 -19.66 15.47 4.56
N GLU A 330 -20.48 14.42 4.56
CA GLU A 330 -21.77 14.43 5.28
C GLU A 330 -21.57 14.30 6.80
N LEU A 331 -20.45 13.74 7.25
CA LEU A 331 -20.09 13.66 8.66
C LEU A 331 -19.34 14.93 9.10
N THR A 332 -19.71 15.51 10.25
CA THR A 332 -19.16 16.78 10.75
C THR A 332 -17.63 16.79 10.82
N GLN A 333 -17.02 15.68 11.23
CA GLN A 333 -15.56 15.53 11.44
C GLN A 333 -14.75 15.64 10.14
N THR A 334 -15.37 15.37 8.99
CA THR A 334 -14.71 15.23 7.70
C THR A 334 -15.12 16.31 6.69
N GLN A 335 -16.00 17.23 7.08
CA GLN A 335 -16.47 18.35 6.25
C GLN A 335 -15.36 19.26 5.72
N ALA A 336 -14.30 19.48 6.51
CA ALA A 336 -13.22 20.40 6.15
C ALA A 336 -12.21 19.81 5.14
N ILE A 337 -12.32 18.53 4.77
CA ILE A 337 -11.40 17.88 3.83
C ILE A 337 -11.66 18.42 2.41
N PRO A 338 -10.63 18.95 1.72
CA PRO A 338 -10.80 19.61 0.42
C PRO A 338 -10.90 18.61 -0.74
N ALA A 339 -11.91 17.76 -0.74
CA ALA A 339 -12.25 16.86 -1.82
C ALA A 339 -13.67 17.13 -2.34
N TYR A 340 -13.92 16.81 -3.60
CA TYR A 340 -15.19 17.10 -4.28
C TYR A 340 -15.71 15.91 -5.07
N SER A 341 -17.02 15.88 -5.28
CA SER A 341 -17.70 14.80 -5.99
C SER A 341 -17.63 15.00 -7.50
N VAL A 342 -17.24 13.95 -8.22
CA VAL A 342 -17.27 13.91 -9.69
C VAL A 342 -18.17 12.77 -10.12
N ARG A 343 -19.25 13.11 -10.82
CA ARG A 343 -20.14 12.12 -11.43
C ARG A 343 -19.52 11.60 -12.72
N GLY A 344 -19.54 10.29 -12.90
CA GLY A 344 -19.20 9.61 -14.15
C GLY A 344 -20.33 8.67 -14.59
N GLN A 345 -20.30 8.26 -15.84
CA GLN A 345 -21.19 7.24 -16.39
C GLN A 345 -20.37 6.29 -17.26
N VAL A 346 -20.57 4.98 -17.08
CA VAL A 346 -19.96 3.93 -17.89
C VAL A 346 -21.07 3.22 -18.65
N SER A 347 -20.99 3.21 -19.98
CA SER A 347 -21.97 2.52 -20.83
C SER A 347 -21.63 1.04 -20.93
N HIS A 348 -22.66 0.18 -20.95
CA HIS A 348 -22.49 -1.25 -21.21
C HIS A 348 -22.91 -1.56 -22.64
N ILE A 349 -22.04 -2.22 -23.38
CA ILE A 349 -22.24 -2.58 -24.79
C ILE A 349 -22.04 -4.08 -24.98
N PRO A 350 -22.79 -4.74 -25.87
CA PRO A 350 -22.47 -6.10 -26.29
C PRO A 350 -21.20 -6.11 -27.16
N THR A 351 -20.45 -7.21 -27.12
CA THR A 351 -19.40 -7.47 -28.12
C THR A 351 -20.01 -7.80 -29.49
N ASN A 352 -19.19 -7.89 -30.54
CA ASN A 352 -19.60 -8.31 -31.88
C ASN A 352 -18.63 -9.40 -32.40
N ALA A 353 -18.98 -10.02 -33.53
CA ALA A 353 -18.18 -11.11 -34.12
C ALA A 353 -16.75 -10.72 -34.52
N ALA A 354 -16.47 -9.43 -34.75
CA ALA A 354 -15.13 -8.95 -35.08
C ALA A 354 -14.26 -8.75 -33.83
N LEU A 355 -14.86 -8.61 -32.65
CA LEU A 355 -14.20 -8.35 -31.35
C LEU A 355 -14.36 -9.51 -30.36
N SER A 356 -14.86 -10.66 -30.80
CA SER A 356 -15.17 -11.81 -29.93
C SER A 356 -14.06 -12.86 -29.84
N ASN A 357 -12.91 -12.65 -30.49
CA ASN A 357 -11.83 -13.63 -30.59
C ASN A 357 -10.67 -13.31 -29.64
#